data_AF-A0AA41XBT1-F1
#
_entry.id   AF-A0AA41XBT1-F1
#
_cell.length_a   1.000
_cell.length_b   1.000
_cell.length_c   1.000
_cell.angle_alpha   90.00
_cell.angle_beta   90.00
_cell.angle_gamma   90.00
#
_symmetry.space_group_name_H-M   'P 1'
#
loop_
_entity.id
_entity.type
_entity.pdbx_description
1 polymer ?
#
loop_
_entity_poly.entity_id
_entity_poly.type
_entity_poly.pdbx_seq_one_letter_code
_entity_poly.pdbx_strand_id
1 'polypeptide(L)'
;MYTYNLYDADASFGINKSYHIQCDIPPHRFRSIMMEFRRNESVGSQISAFIQFMQQEFGDSFRLFEYDDIVQFDADQENSMILANLLSQTDNHV
;
A
#
# COMPACT_ATOMS: atom_id res chain seq x y z
N MET A 1 8.27 -2.67 16.05
CA MET A 1 7.77 -2.55 14.66
C MET A 1 6.28 -2.23 14.59
N TYR A 2 5.97 -1.16 13.86
CA TYR A 2 4.64 -0.66 13.53
C TYR A 2 4.46 -0.70 12.01
N THR A 3 3.22 -0.85 11.55
CA THR A 3 2.88 -0.86 10.12
C THR A 3 1.99 0.33 9.77
N TYR A 4 2.31 1.00 8.66
CA TYR A 4 1.61 2.18 8.17
C TYR A 4 1.25 2.00 6.69
N ASN A 5 0.03 2.41 6.35
CA ASN A 5 -0.44 2.42 4.97
C ASN A 5 -0.53 3.86 4.49
N LEU A 6 0.17 4.19 3.41
CA LEU A 6 0.07 5.47 2.72
C LEU A 6 -0.56 5.25 1.36
N TYR A 7 -1.42 6.18 0.96
CA TYR A 7 -2.15 6.10 -0.30
C TYR A 7 -1.81 7.32 -1.15
N ASP A 8 -1.28 7.08 -2.33
CA ASP A 8 -1.12 8.10 -3.35
C ASP A 8 -2.44 8.24 -4.10
N ALA A 9 -3.20 9.26 -3.71
CA ALA A 9 -4.46 9.60 -4.33
C ALA A 9 -4.18 10.63 -5.42
N ASP A 10 -4.29 10.18 -6.68
CA ASP A 10 -4.28 11.09 -7.81
C ASP A 10 -5.62 11.87 -7.83
N ALA A 11 -5.65 13.03 -8.49
CA ALA A 11 -6.82 13.93 -8.52
C ALA A 11 -8.13 13.29 -9.04
N SER A 12 -8.06 12.07 -9.57
CA SER A 12 -9.14 11.33 -10.20
C SER A 12 -9.64 10.18 -9.31
N PHE A 13 -10.32 10.46 -8.19
CA PHE A 13 -11.18 9.54 -7.41
C PHE A 13 -10.74 8.07 -7.23
N GLY A 14 -9.44 7.80 -7.28
CA GLY A 14 -8.87 6.45 -7.33
C GLY A 14 -7.50 6.46 -6.64
N ILE A 15 -7.29 5.47 -5.77
CA ILE A 15 -5.98 5.21 -5.19
C ILE A 15 -5.12 4.65 -6.33
N ASN A 16 -4.08 5.40 -6.72
CA ASN A 16 -3.22 5.00 -7.82
C ASN A 16 -2.11 4.06 -7.32
N LYS A 17 -1.60 4.33 -6.11
CA LYS A 17 -0.62 3.47 -5.44
C LYS A 17 -0.87 3.38 -3.95
N SER A 18 -0.69 2.18 -3.40
CA SER A 18 -0.65 1.95 -1.97
C SER A 18 0.78 1.59 -1.54
N TYR A 19 1.22 2.16 -0.43
CA TYR A 19 2.53 1.89 0.15
C TYR A 19 2.34 1.32 1.54
N HIS A 20 2.92 0.14 1.78
CA HIS A 20 2.89 -0.50 3.08
C HIS A 20 4.27 -0.40 3.71
N ILE A 21 4.35 0.32 4.81
CA ILE A 21 5.60 0.67 5.48
C ILE A 21 5.63 -0.03 6.82
N GLN A 22 6.68 -0.79 7.09
CA GLN A 22 6.97 -1.32 8.41
C GLN A 22 8.21 -0.63 8.98
N CYS A 23 8.07 0.02 10.13
CA CYS A 23 9.20 0.65 10.81
C CYS A 23 9.09 0.66 12.34
N ASP A 24 10.20 0.95 13.03
CA ASP A 24 10.22 1.01 14.50
C ASP A 24 9.77 2.36 15.06
N ILE A 25 9.41 3.30 14.20
CA ILE A 25 8.94 4.62 14.61
C ILE A 25 7.51 4.50 15.13
N PRO A 26 7.21 4.95 16.36
CA PRO A 26 5.86 4.91 16.92
C PRO A 26 4.94 5.95 16.25
N PRO A 27 3.61 5.76 16.30
CA PRO A 27 2.66 6.55 15.50
C PRO A 27 2.74 8.07 15.71
N HIS A 28 2.99 8.51 16.94
CA HIS A 28 3.10 9.94 17.25
C HIS A 28 4.31 10.58 16.56
N ARG A 29 5.47 9.90 16.59
CA ARG A 29 6.68 10.38 15.90
C ARG A 29 6.53 10.28 14.38
N PHE A 30 5.96 9.19 13.88
CA PHE A 30 5.71 9.03 12.45
C PHE A 30 4.86 10.18 11.90
N ARG A 31 3.78 10.55 12.62
CA ARG A 31 2.93 11.70 12.27
C ARG A 31 3.70 13.03 12.33
N SER A 32 4.53 13.24 13.35
CA SER A 32 5.37 14.45 13.44
C SER A 32 6.31 14.59 12.25
N ILE A 33 7.02 13.52 11.89
CA ILE A 33 7.94 13.49 10.75
C ILE A 33 7.18 13.77 9.44
N MET A 34 6.02 13.13 9.24
CA MET A 34 5.19 13.36 8.05
C MET A 34 4.67 14.81 7.96
N MET A 35 4.24 15.38 9.08
CA MET A 35 3.79 16.78 9.13
C MET A 35 4.92 17.76 8.85
N GLU A 36 6.13 17.47 9.33
CA GLU A 36 7.32 18.27 9.08
C GLU A 36 7.76 18.17 7.62
N PHE A 37 7.78 16.96 7.05
CA PHE A 37 8.07 16.74 5.64
C PHE A 37 7.10 17.51 4.72
N ARG A 38 5.80 17.52 5.06
CA ARG A 38 4.77 18.29 4.34
C ARG A 38 4.96 19.80 4.36
N ARG A 39 5.74 20.35 5.29
CA ARG A 39 6.04 21.79 5.33
C ARG A 39 7.03 22.20 4.24
N ASN A 40 7.73 21.26 3.62
CA ASN A 40 8.60 21.55 2.49
C ASN A 40 7.76 21.75 1.22
N GLU A 41 7.62 22.99 0.76
CA GLU A 41 6.78 23.35 -0.40
C GLU A 41 7.21 22.68 -1.72
N SER A 42 8.46 22.21 -1.82
CA SER A 42 9.01 21.64 -3.05
C SER A 42 8.67 20.15 -3.26
N VAL A 43 8.60 19.37 -2.17
CA VAL A 43 8.46 17.90 -2.22
C VAL A 43 7.43 17.35 -1.24
N GLY A 44 6.92 18.19 -0.34
CA GLY A 44 6.04 17.78 0.77
C GLY A 44 4.68 17.25 0.32
N SER A 45 4.27 17.48 -0.92
CA SER A 45 3.05 16.93 -1.53
C SER A 45 3.25 15.52 -2.12
N GLN A 46 4.50 15.09 -2.34
CA GLN A 46 4.80 13.83 -3.01
C GLN A 46 5.05 12.72 -1.98
N ILE A 47 4.17 11.72 -1.95
CA ILE A 47 4.30 10.56 -1.04
C ILE A 47 5.53 9.73 -1.38
N SER A 48 5.86 9.58 -2.66
CA SER A 48 7.08 8.91 -3.11
C SER A 48 8.35 9.57 -2.56
N ALA A 49 8.40 10.90 -2.49
CA ALA A 49 9.51 11.65 -1.91
C ALA A 49 9.61 11.43 -0.38
N PHE A 50 8.47 11.35 0.30
CA PHE A 50 8.43 11.01 1.73
C PHE A 50 8.98 9.61 2.02
N ILE A 51 8.64 8.63 1.17
CA ILE A 51 9.12 7.26 1.30
C ILE A 51 10.63 7.19 1.09
N GLN A 52 11.16 7.88 0.07
CA GLN A 52 12.60 7.95 -0.16
C GLN A 52 13.33 8.58 1.03
N PHE A 53 12.81 9.66 1.59
CA PHE A 53 13.35 10.28 2.79
C PHE A 53 13.38 9.29 3.97
N MET A 54 12.28 8.59 4.21
CA MET A 54 12.21 7.61 5.29
C MET A 54 13.17 6.43 5.09
N GLN A 55 13.36 5.98 3.85
CA GLN A 55 14.30 4.92 3.53
C GLN A 55 15.76 5.36 3.72
N GLN A 56 16.09 6.62 3.40
CA GLN A 56 17.43 7.19 3.60
C GLN A 56 17.75 7.39 5.09
N GLU A 57 16.80 7.93 5.86
CA GLU A 57 17.02 8.24 7.29
C GLU A 57 16.96 7.01 8.18
N PHE A 58 16.10 6.04 7.87
CA PHE A 58 15.79 4.92 8.76
C PHE A 58 16.25 3.55 8.22
N GLY A 59 16.76 3.49 6.99
CA GLY A 59 17.53 2.39 6.40
C GLY A 59 17.08 0.99 6.84
N ASP A 60 17.85 0.38 7.75
CA ASP A 60 17.64 -0.99 8.24
C ASP A 60 16.32 -1.22 8.97
N SER A 61 15.76 -0.17 9.56
CA SER A 61 14.50 -0.21 10.29
C SER A 61 13.28 0.14 9.43
N PHE A 62 13.48 0.47 8.15
CA PHE A 62 12.42 0.82 7.21
C PHE A 62 12.24 -0.27 6.17
N ARG A 63 11.06 -0.90 6.13
CA ARG A 63 10.69 -1.86 5.09
C ARG A 63 9.50 -1.32 4.31
N LEU A 64 9.68 -1.20 3.00
CA LEU A 64 8.61 -0.89 2.06
C LEU A 64 8.14 -2.18 1.40
N PHE A 65 6.84 -2.42 1.44
CA PHE A 65 6.17 -3.45 0.67
C PHE A 65 5.40 -2.76 -0.45
N GLU A 66 5.86 -2.97 -1.69
CA GLU A 66 5.14 -2.57 -2.89
C GLU A 66 4.22 -3.73 -3.29
N TYR A 67 2.91 -3.47 -3.29
CA TYR A 67 1.94 -4.41 -3.84
C TYR A 67 1.73 -4.02 -5.30
N ASP A 68 2.04 -4.95 -6.21
CA ASP A 68 1.73 -4.79 -7.63
C ASP A 68 0.27 -5.21 -7.82
N ASP A 69 -0.66 -4.24 -7.78
CA ASP A 69 -2.11 -4.45 -7.81
C ASP A 69 -2.58 -5.26 -9.04
N ILE A 70 -1.72 -5.39 -10.07
CA ILE A 70 -1.94 -6.21 -11.26
C ILE A 70 -2.03 -7.70 -10.90
N VAL A 71 -1.18 -8.19 -10.00
CA VAL A 71 -1.12 -9.63 -9.65
C VAL A 71 -2.34 -10.05 -8.83
N GLN A 72 -2.90 -9.13 -8.05
CA GLN A 72 -4.04 -9.41 -7.16
C GLN A 72 -5.36 -9.49 -7.94
N PHE A 73 -5.54 -8.66 -8.97
CA PHE A 73 -6.72 -8.73 -9.84
C PHE A 73 -6.80 -10.05 -10.62
N ASP A 74 -5.68 -10.51 -11.18
CA ASP A 74 -5.63 -11.77 -11.93
C ASP A 74 -5.90 -12.99 -11.02
N ALA A 75 -5.33 -12.98 -9.80
CA ALA A 75 -5.58 -14.02 -8.81
C ALA A 75 -7.05 -14.05 -8.35
N ASP A 76 -7.67 -12.90 -8.14
CA ASP A 76 -9.09 -12.82 -7.75
C ASP A 76 -10.03 -13.25 -8.89
N GLN A 77 -9.67 -12.98 -10.15
CA GLN A 77 -10.42 -13.43 -11.31
C GLN A 77 -10.34 -14.96 -11.47
N GLU A 78 -9.15 -15.53 -11.33
CA GLU A 78 -8.94 -16.99 -11.41
C GLU A 78 -9.68 -17.71 -10.28
N ASN A 79 -9.55 -17.23 -9.04
CA ASN A 79 -10.26 -17.78 -7.88
C ASN A 79 -11.78 -17.73 -8.04
N SER A 80 -12.30 -16.64 -8.60
CA SER A 80 -13.73 -16.50 -8.89
C SER A 80 -14.22 -17.49 -9.94
N MET A 81 -13.41 -17.75 -11.00
CA MET A 81 -13.73 -18.76 -12.01
C MET A 81 -13.71 -20.19 -11.45
N ILE A 82 -12.75 -20.52 -10.59
CA ILE A 82 -12.66 -21.82 -9.93
C ILE A 82 -13.87 -22.04 -9.02
N LEU A 83 -14.24 -21.04 -8.21
CA LEU A 83 -15.42 -21.09 -7.34
C LEU A 83 -16.72 -21.28 -8.13
N ALA A 84 -16.89 -20.55 -9.24
CA ALA A 84 -18.05 -20.69 -10.10
C ALA A 84 -18.18 -22.11 -10.69
N ASN A 85 -17.06 -22.71 -11.11
CA ASN A 85 -17.05 -24.08 -11.63
C ASN A 85 -17.38 -25.13 -10.55
N LEU A 86 -16.85 -24.97 -9.33
CA LEU A 86 -17.15 -25.87 -8.21
C LEU A 86 -18.63 -25.81 -7.81
N LEU A 87 -19.23 -24.63 -7.81
CA LEU A 87 -20.67 -24.45 -7.54
C LEU A 87 -21.53 -25.11 -8.62
N SER A 88 -21.17 -24.90 -9.89
CA SER A 88 -21.85 -25.54 -11.03
C SER A 88 -21.75 -27.07 -11.00
N GLN A 89 -20.62 -27.64 -10.57
CA GLN A 89 -20.48 -29.09 -10.40
C GLN A 89 -21.30 -29.64 -9.23
N THR A 90 -21.50 -28.84 -8.18
CA THR A 90 -22.31 -29.20 -7.01
C THR A 90 -23.80 -29.20 -7.35
N ASP A 91 -24.27 -28.21 -8.14
CA ASP A 91 -25.67 -28.14 -8.59
C ASP A 91 -26.06 -29.26 -9.57
N ASN A 92 -25.11 -29.82 -10.34
CA ASN A 92 -25.36 -30.95 -11.25
C ASN A 92 -25.42 -32.32 -10.55
N HIS A 93 -25.21 -32.38 -9.23
CA HIS A 93 -25.26 -33.61 -8.42
C HIS A 93 -26.49 -33.67 -7.49
N VAL A 94 -27.54 -32.90 -7.78
CA VAL A 94 -28.87 -32.97 -7.12
C VAL A 94 -29.90 -33.58 -8.07
#